data_AF-A0A1Y0IRA4-F1
#
_entry.id   AF-A0A1Y0IRA4-F1
#
_cell.length_a   1.000
_cell.length_b   1.000
_cell.length_c   1.000
_cell.angle_alpha   90.00
_cell.angle_beta   90.00
_cell.angle_gamma   90.00
#
_symmetry.space_group_name_H-M   'P 1'
#
loop_
_entity.id
_entity.type
_entity.pdbx_description
1 polymer ?
#
loop_
_entity_poly.entity_id
_entity_poly.type
_entity_poly.pdbx_seq_one_letter_code
_entity_poly.pdbx_strand_id
1 'polypeptide(L)'
;MSAAIELLKQKNEYPIVFIGSGISKRYLVDFPSWEDLLDYFWQKLNEGMDFYAFLNTLKKSIVEQYPNANKSEITYHTNIEAATVIETKYNSKFFKEEITIENFTQRDAYKSGVSPFKKAISNRFSEYQLIDNGEYPLFQKFLNKAQIILTTNYDGFLERSFNSINSNGIKKYIGQKGFFEQTLGWAEIYKLHGSYEDPSSIVITKDDYENFNKNSVLISAKIISLLVNSPIIFIGYSLTDLNVRKILQDFSSSLSPSEIEKMSTRIIIIERKERELEIKERTVFDKELGCQYTVITTDNYAALYEQLIQINQGVSPSEVRRYQRVIRQLIEDRGRKGALNSLLIAPQQLEDLEKRIGDENLVVALGDATYIFQMPDLLSYVYDYVFDQNEIPADIALRFVASQAGNARIPFLKYLHDVDLEKTILNPVEKEKIRQRLRRFGDLEEGCISSINDYYRIQMNSLEDIVSLKYDESKEQEIIGFNVARIELEDLERYIREKVSRVKEIGVPRFTTQFRRLLLSYDILKNKKEVSVESAAIPVK
;
A
#
# COMPACT_ATOMS: atom_id res chain seq x y z
N MET A 1 -0.03 -9.65 32.12
CA MET A 1 0.30 -8.90 30.88
C MET A 1 1.58 -9.48 30.32
N SER A 2 1.69 -9.72 29.01
CA SER A 2 2.91 -10.27 28.41
C SER A 2 3.93 -9.15 28.20
N ALA A 3 5.16 -9.35 28.68
CA ALA A 3 6.26 -8.40 28.50
C ALA A 3 6.70 -8.33 27.03
N ALA A 4 6.72 -9.47 26.33
CA ALA A 4 7.01 -9.51 24.89
C ALA A 4 6.01 -8.70 24.06
N ILE A 5 4.70 -8.83 24.33
CA ILE A 5 3.68 -8.05 23.62
C ILE A 5 3.77 -6.57 23.97
N GLU A 6 4.09 -6.23 25.22
CA GLU A 6 4.27 -4.84 25.62
C GLU A 6 5.47 -4.20 24.91
N LEU A 7 6.57 -4.95 24.72
CA LEU A 7 7.71 -4.50 23.93
C LEU A 7 7.33 -4.26 22.46
N LEU A 8 6.49 -5.11 21.87
CA LEU A 8 5.96 -4.91 20.51
C LEU A 8 5.15 -3.61 20.40
N LYS A 9 4.31 -3.33 21.40
CA LYS A 9 3.54 -2.06 21.46
C LYS A 9 4.46 -0.85 21.59
N GLN A 10 5.49 -0.93 22.44
CA GLN A 10 6.44 0.17 22.65
C GLN A 10 7.24 0.48 21.39
N LYS A 11 7.72 -0.54 20.68
CA LYS A 11 8.36 -0.38 19.36
C LYS A 11 7.37 0.03 18.28
N ASN A 12 6.09 -0.24 18.52
CA ASN A 12 4.98 0.04 17.63
C ASN A 12 5.23 -0.57 16.24
N GLU A 13 5.73 -1.80 16.17
CA GLU A 13 6.06 -2.52 14.94
C GLU A 13 4.95 -3.51 14.57
N TYR A 14 4.42 -3.45 13.34
CA TYR A 14 3.48 -4.46 12.87
C TYR A 14 4.18 -5.82 12.70
N PRO A 15 3.66 -6.91 13.29
CA PRO A 15 4.30 -8.21 13.20
C PRO A 15 4.02 -8.91 11.87
N ILE A 16 4.93 -9.81 11.51
CA ILE A 16 4.62 -10.93 10.62
C ILE A 16 3.90 -11.98 11.45
N VAL A 17 2.82 -12.55 10.94
CA VAL A 17 2.04 -13.55 11.67
C VAL A 17 2.06 -14.87 10.92
N PHE A 18 2.58 -15.90 11.56
CA PHE A 18 2.54 -17.27 11.08
C PHE A 18 1.34 -18.00 11.70
N ILE A 19 0.39 -18.42 10.87
CA ILE A 19 -0.86 -19.02 11.31
C ILE A 19 -0.94 -20.47 10.86
N GLY A 20 -1.11 -21.38 11.82
CA GLY A 20 -1.29 -22.81 11.57
C GLY A 20 -2.72 -23.29 11.69
N SER A 21 -2.91 -24.60 11.56
CA SER A 21 -4.22 -25.25 11.56
C SER A 21 -4.93 -25.14 12.90
N GLY A 22 -4.20 -24.89 14.00
CA GLY A 22 -4.78 -24.65 15.32
C GLY A 22 -5.72 -23.44 15.36
N ILE A 23 -5.51 -22.43 14.50
CA ILE A 23 -6.46 -21.32 14.34
C ILE A 23 -7.73 -21.79 13.64
N SER A 24 -7.62 -22.52 12.53
CA SER A 24 -8.78 -23.12 11.85
C SER A 24 -9.56 -24.04 12.80
N LYS A 25 -8.88 -24.88 13.61
CA LYS A 25 -9.52 -25.73 14.64
C LYS A 25 -10.24 -24.93 15.74
N ARG A 26 -9.82 -23.69 16.03
CA ARG A 26 -10.42 -22.86 17.07
C ARG A 26 -11.70 -22.17 16.61
N TYR A 27 -11.76 -21.74 15.36
CA TYR A 27 -12.88 -20.95 14.84
C TYR A 27 -13.76 -21.69 13.85
N LEU A 28 -13.38 -22.87 13.37
CA LEU A 28 -14.13 -23.60 12.36
C LEU A 28 -14.62 -24.94 12.91
N VAL A 29 -15.87 -25.28 12.56
CA VAL A 29 -16.50 -26.56 12.91
C VAL A 29 -15.80 -27.70 12.16
N ASP A 30 -15.44 -28.75 12.90
CA ASP A 30 -14.85 -29.99 12.39
C ASP A 30 -13.61 -29.81 11.51
N PHE A 31 -12.74 -28.84 11.78
CA PHE A 31 -11.51 -28.68 11.00
C PHE A 31 -10.38 -29.62 11.46
N PRO A 32 -9.68 -30.30 10.53
CA PRO A 32 -8.69 -31.32 10.90
C PRO A 32 -7.31 -30.72 11.17
N SER A 33 -6.54 -31.35 12.06
CA SER A 33 -5.08 -31.30 12.02
C SER A 33 -4.54 -32.14 10.86
N TRP A 34 -3.22 -32.17 10.68
CA TRP A 34 -2.63 -32.97 9.62
C TRP A 34 -2.89 -34.47 9.80
N GLU A 35 -2.77 -34.99 11.03
CA GLU A 35 -3.07 -36.38 11.35
C GLU A 35 -4.57 -36.68 11.16
N ASP A 36 -5.45 -35.80 11.67
CA ASP A 36 -6.91 -35.93 11.51
C ASP A 36 -7.31 -35.98 10.02
N LEU A 37 -6.62 -35.24 9.16
CA LEU A 37 -6.86 -35.22 7.71
C LEU A 37 -6.47 -36.55 7.06
N LEU A 38 -5.33 -37.12 7.44
CA LEU A 38 -4.87 -38.40 6.91
C LEU A 38 -5.78 -39.55 7.38
N ASP A 39 -6.18 -39.54 8.64
CA ASP A 39 -7.15 -40.51 9.18
C ASP A 39 -8.49 -40.44 8.43
N TYR A 40 -9.03 -39.23 8.23
CA TYR A 40 -10.27 -39.02 7.47
C TYR A 40 -10.22 -39.67 6.07
N PHE A 41 -9.12 -39.49 5.34
CA PHE A 41 -8.99 -40.09 4.02
C PHE A 41 -8.67 -41.58 4.07
N TRP A 42 -7.94 -42.05 5.09
CA TRP A 42 -7.71 -43.48 5.31
C TRP A 42 -9.02 -44.24 5.55
N GLN A 43 -9.90 -43.70 6.40
CA GLN A 43 -11.21 -44.28 6.66
C GLN A 43 -12.05 -44.36 5.37
N LYS A 44 -11.99 -43.34 4.50
CA LYS A 44 -12.66 -43.37 3.19
C LYS A 44 -12.15 -44.46 2.25
N LEU A 45 -10.92 -44.95 2.43
CA LEU A 45 -10.41 -46.07 1.65
C LEU A 45 -11.02 -47.40 2.09
N ASN A 46 -11.58 -47.53 3.30
CA ASN A 46 -12.19 -48.78 3.80
C ASN A 46 -11.26 -50.01 3.67
N GLU A 47 -9.99 -49.87 4.05
CA GLU A 47 -8.97 -50.94 3.91
C GLU A 47 -9.07 -52.03 4.99
N GLY A 48 -9.98 -51.90 5.97
CA GLY A 48 -10.17 -52.86 7.06
C GLY A 48 -9.04 -52.89 8.10
N MET A 49 -8.04 -52.01 7.97
CA MET A 49 -6.95 -51.79 8.92
C MET A 49 -7.14 -50.45 9.62
N ASP A 50 -6.93 -50.41 10.93
CA ASP A 50 -6.93 -49.19 11.73
C ASP A 50 -5.83 -48.21 11.28
N PHE A 51 -6.12 -46.90 11.31
CA PHE A 51 -5.20 -45.86 10.85
C PHE A 51 -3.89 -45.83 11.65
N TYR A 52 -3.95 -45.97 12.98
CA TYR A 52 -2.75 -45.98 13.81
C TYR A 52 -1.97 -47.28 13.69
N ALA A 53 -2.64 -48.40 13.40
CA ALA A 53 -1.95 -49.64 13.02
C ALA A 53 -1.17 -49.47 11.71
N PHE A 54 -1.76 -48.78 10.73
CA PHE A 54 -1.09 -48.41 9.48
C PHE A 54 0.12 -47.49 9.72
N LEU A 55 -0.04 -46.40 10.49
CA LEU A 55 1.06 -45.51 10.82
C LEU A 55 2.19 -46.21 11.58
N ASN A 56 1.87 -47.09 12.54
CA ASN A 56 2.89 -47.85 13.28
C ASN A 56 3.66 -48.82 12.38
N THR A 57 3.03 -49.32 11.31
CA THR A 57 3.70 -50.16 10.31
C THR A 57 4.70 -49.34 9.51
N LEU A 58 4.31 -48.19 9.00
CA LEU A 58 5.21 -47.27 8.29
C LEU A 58 6.33 -46.74 9.18
N LYS A 59 6.02 -46.40 10.43
CA LYS A 59 6.99 -45.86 11.37
C LYS A 59 8.19 -46.80 11.58
N LYS A 60 7.99 -48.12 11.54
CA LYS A 60 9.09 -49.09 11.65
C LYS A 60 10.11 -48.93 10.53
N SER A 61 9.65 -48.88 9.28
CA SER A 61 10.55 -48.67 8.13
C SER A 61 11.19 -47.28 8.12
N ILE A 62 10.46 -46.25 8.57
CA ILE A 62 11.00 -44.88 8.67
C ILE A 62 12.12 -44.79 9.71
N VAL A 63 11.98 -45.47 10.86
CA VAL A 63 13.05 -45.51 11.88
C VAL A 63 14.31 -46.21 11.35
N GLU A 64 14.15 -47.27 10.56
CA GLU A 64 15.27 -47.95 9.91
C GLU A 64 15.95 -47.06 8.84
N GLN A 65 15.17 -46.30 8.08
CA GLN A 65 15.67 -45.40 7.05
C GLN A 65 16.38 -44.16 7.63
N TYR A 66 15.91 -43.66 8.78
CA TYR A 66 16.42 -42.45 9.43
C TYR A 66 16.85 -42.74 10.88
N PRO A 67 17.94 -43.50 11.10
CA PRO A 67 18.34 -43.99 12.42
C PRO A 67 18.73 -42.87 13.42
N ASN A 68 19.08 -41.69 12.92
CA ASN A 68 19.48 -40.54 13.73
C ASN A 68 18.37 -39.49 13.91
N ALA A 69 17.18 -39.71 13.33
CA ALA A 69 16.10 -38.74 13.38
C ALA A 69 15.46 -38.70 14.78
N ASN A 70 15.11 -37.50 15.23
CA ASN A 70 14.38 -37.29 16.47
C ASN A 70 12.90 -37.71 16.33
N LYS A 71 12.15 -37.72 17.44
CA LYS A 71 10.73 -38.12 17.44
C LYS A 71 9.85 -37.27 16.52
N SER A 72 10.14 -35.97 16.38
CA SER A 72 9.37 -35.06 15.51
C SER A 72 9.64 -35.37 14.04
N GLU A 73 10.91 -35.59 13.68
CA GLU A 73 11.34 -35.96 12.33
C GLU A 73 10.76 -37.31 11.91
N ILE A 74 10.81 -38.32 12.79
CA ILE A 74 10.18 -39.62 12.53
C ILE A 74 8.68 -39.48 12.29
N THR A 75 7.98 -38.68 13.11
CA THR A 75 6.55 -38.41 12.92
C THR A 75 6.28 -37.71 11.58
N TYR A 76 7.08 -36.70 11.24
CA TYR A 76 7.00 -35.99 9.97
C TYR A 76 7.18 -36.94 8.77
N HIS A 77 8.26 -37.72 8.76
CA HIS A 77 8.54 -38.68 7.69
C HIS A 77 7.48 -39.77 7.58
N THR A 78 6.93 -40.23 8.72
CA THR A 78 5.82 -41.19 8.74
C THR A 78 4.57 -40.60 8.09
N ASN A 79 4.23 -39.33 8.40
CA ASN A 79 3.03 -38.69 7.88
C ASN A 79 3.12 -38.37 6.38
N ILE A 80 4.25 -37.90 5.87
CA ILE A 80 4.42 -37.66 4.43
C ILE A 80 4.35 -38.97 3.63
N GLU A 81 4.90 -40.06 4.18
CA GLU A 81 4.84 -41.38 3.54
C GLU A 81 3.42 -41.95 3.60
N ALA A 82 2.72 -41.78 4.72
CA ALA A 82 1.33 -42.14 4.86
C ALA A 82 0.46 -41.41 3.81
N ALA A 83 0.69 -40.12 3.62
CA ALA A 83 0.02 -39.33 2.59
C ALA A 83 0.28 -39.86 1.17
N THR A 84 1.51 -40.25 0.84
CA THR A 84 1.86 -40.86 -0.47
C THR A 84 1.11 -42.17 -0.69
N VAL A 85 1.04 -43.03 0.33
CA VAL A 85 0.30 -44.30 0.25
C VAL A 85 -1.21 -44.06 0.10
N ILE A 86 -1.76 -43.12 0.88
CA ILE A 86 -3.17 -42.72 0.79
C ILE A 86 -3.48 -42.17 -0.60
N GLU A 87 -2.66 -41.27 -1.14
CA GLU A 87 -2.83 -40.70 -2.47
C GLU A 87 -2.88 -41.80 -3.54
N THR A 88 -1.91 -42.73 -3.50
CA THR A 88 -1.82 -43.83 -4.47
C THR A 88 -3.09 -44.69 -4.45
N LYS A 89 -3.55 -45.08 -3.25
CA LYS A 89 -4.77 -45.89 -3.08
C LYS A 89 -6.02 -45.12 -3.49
N TYR A 90 -6.14 -43.88 -3.04
CA TYR A 90 -7.31 -43.03 -3.32
C TYR A 90 -7.47 -42.78 -4.81
N ASN A 91 -6.37 -42.45 -5.50
CA ASN A 91 -6.35 -42.25 -6.94
C ASN A 91 -6.70 -43.54 -7.67
N SER A 92 -6.15 -44.68 -7.27
CA SER A 92 -6.48 -45.99 -7.86
C SER A 92 -7.97 -46.31 -7.76
N LYS A 93 -8.57 -46.11 -6.57
CA LYS A 93 -10.01 -46.32 -6.36
C LYS A 93 -10.87 -45.35 -7.16
N PHE A 94 -10.47 -44.09 -7.27
CA PHE A 94 -11.14 -43.12 -8.13
C PHE A 94 -11.11 -43.55 -9.60
N PHE A 95 -9.96 -43.96 -10.15
CA PHE A 95 -9.84 -44.41 -11.54
C PHE A 95 -10.60 -45.71 -11.84
N LYS A 96 -10.87 -46.53 -10.82
CA LYS A 96 -11.74 -47.71 -10.89
C LYS A 96 -13.22 -47.41 -10.65
N GLU A 97 -13.57 -46.14 -10.46
CA GLU A 97 -14.94 -45.67 -10.17
C GLU A 97 -15.51 -46.19 -8.84
N GLU A 98 -14.66 -46.67 -7.93
CA GLU A 98 -15.05 -47.07 -6.56
C GLU A 98 -15.28 -45.86 -5.65
N ILE A 99 -14.65 -44.73 -5.97
CA ILE A 99 -14.80 -43.45 -5.27
C ILE A 99 -15.18 -42.38 -6.29
N THR A 100 -16.14 -41.53 -5.93
CA THR A 100 -16.52 -40.35 -6.70
C THR A 100 -16.09 -39.08 -5.97
N ILE A 101 -15.78 -38.04 -6.74
CA ILE A 101 -15.40 -36.72 -6.23
C ILE A 101 -16.35 -35.71 -6.86
N GLU A 102 -16.95 -34.88 -6.01
CA GLU A 102 -17.87 -33.84 -6.47
C GLU A 102 -17.18 -32.88 -7.43
N ASN A 103 -17.86 -32.57 -8.54
CA ASN A 103 -17.36 -31.65 -9.58
C ASN A 103 -15.98 -32.04 -10.14
N PHE A 104 -15.66 -33.33 -10.18
CA PHE A 104 -14.40 -33.82 -10.75
C PHE A 104 -14.57 -35.19 -11.41
N THR A 105 -14.46 -35.22 -12.74
CA THR A 105 -14.66 -36.42 -13.55
C THR A 105 -13.33 -37.07 -13.96
N GLN A 106 -13.39 -38.30 -14.49
CA GLN A 106 -12.24 -38.96 -15.12
C GLN A 106 -11.61 -38.10 -16.23
N ARG A 107 -12.47 -37.41 -17.02
CA ARG A 107 -12.02 -36.50 -18.08
C ARG A 107 -11.23 -35.33 -17.52
N ASP A 108 -11.66 -34.77 -16.39
CA ASP A 108 -10.99 -33.63 -15.76
C ASP A 108 -9.65 -34.07 -15.16
N ALA A 109 -9.60 -35.22 -14.50
CA ALA A 109 -8.36 -35.81 -13.98
C ALA A 109 -7.33 -36.03 -15.11
N TYR A 110 -7.76 -36.63 -16.22
CA TYR A 110 -6.90 -36.88 -17.38
C TYR A 110 -6.40 -35.59 -18.04
N LYS A 111 -7.27 -34.59 -18.23
CA LYS A 111 -6.91 -33.34 -18.93
C LYS A 111 -6.08 -32.38 -18.09
N SER A 112 -6.38 -32.27 -16.80
CA SER A 112 -5.71 -31.32 -15.90
C SER A 112 -4.44 -31.89 -15.28
N GLY A 113 -4.29 -33.22 -15.23
CA GLY A 113 -3.20 -33.87 -14.50
C GLY A 113 -3.30 -33.73 -12.97
N VAL A 114 -4.41 -33.20 -12.45
CA VAL A 114 -4.62 -33.02 -11.02
C VAL A 114 -4.89 -34.37 -10.36
N SER A 115 -4.14 -34.67 -9.30
CA SER A 115 -4.39 -35.84 -8.44
C SER A 115 -5.81 -35.82 -7.87
N PRO A 116 -6.62 -36.89 -8.07
CA PRO A 116 -7.93 -37.03 -7.45
C PRO A 116 -7.90 -36.81 -5.93
N PHE A 117 -6.90 -37.34 -5.24
CA PHE A 117 -6.72 -37.13 -3.80
C PHE A 117 -6.59 -35.65 -3.42
N LYS A 118 -5.74 -34.90 -4.13
CA LYS A 118 -5.59 -33.45 -3.89
C LYS A 118 -6.85 -32.67 -4.23
N LYS A 119 -7.59 -33.08 -5.26
CA LYS A 119 -8.90 -32.49 -5.55
C LYS A 119 -9.90 -32.77 -4.43
N ALA A 120 -9.92 -33.98 -3.87
CA ALA A 120 -10.78 -34.29 -2.73
C ALA A 120 -10.41 -33.47 -1.48
N ILE A 121 -9.10 -33.25 -1.24
CA ILE A 121 -8.63 -32.33 -0.19
C ILE A 121 -9.14 -30.91 -0.45
N SER A 122 -8.98 -30.41 -1.69
CA SER A 122 -9.49 -29.09 -2.09
C SER A 122 -10.99 -28.94 -1.80
N ASN A 123 -11.81 -29.91 -2.16
CA ASN A 123 -13.26 -29.89 -1.88
C ASN A 123 -13.54 -29.92 -0.37
N ARG A 124 -12.73 -30.63 0.43
CA ARG A 124 -12.89 -30.67 1.90
C ARG A 124 -12.65 -29.32 2.57
N PHE A 125 -11.80 -28.47 1.98
CA PHE A 125 -11.39 -27.18 2.52
C PHE A 125 -12.04 -25.97 1.83
N SER A 126 -12.92 -26.19 0.84
CA SER A 126 -13.58 -25.08 0.12
C SER A 126 -14.60 -24.35 0.97
N GLU A 127 -15.34 -25.10 1.76
CA GLU A 127 -16.39 -24.60 2.63
C GLU A 127 -16.04 -24.82 4.10
N TYR A 128 -16.53 -23.92 4.95
CA TYR A 128 -16.42 -24.04 6.39
C TYR A 128 -17.59 -23.34 7.07
N GLN A 129 -17.81 -23.69 8.33
CA GLN A 129 -18.75 -23.01 9.22
C GLN A 129 -17.98 -22.45 10.41
N LEU A 130 -18.33 -21.23 10.84
CA LEU A 130 -17.71 -20.57 11.98
C LEU A 130 -18.30 -21.10 13.29
N ILE A 131 -17.45 -21.22 14.30
CA ILE A 131 -17.83 -21.41 15.70
C ILE A 131 -18.14 -20.01 16.27
N ASP A 132 -19.34 -19.81 16.78
CA ASP A 132 -19.68 -18.59 17.50
C ASP A 132 -19.10 -18.63 18.92
N ASN A 133 -18.01 -17.87 19.14
CA ASN A 133 -17.30 -17.82 20.41
C ASN A 133 -17.06 -16.39 20.92
N GLY A 134 -17.67 -15.37 20.28
CA GLY A 134 -17.48 -13.94 20.61
C GLY A 134 -16.07 -13.37 20.38
N GLU A 135 -15.06 -14.21 20.15
CA GLU A 135 -13.66 -13.84 19.98
C GLU A 135 -13.31 -13.51 18.52
N TYR A 136 -14.05 -14.08 17.56
CA TYR A 136 -13.81 -13.92 16.13
C TYR A 136 -13.68 -12.45 15.65
N PRO A 137 -14.48 -11.47 16.12
CA PRO A 137 -14.30 -10.07 15.74
C PRO A 137 -12.95 -9.48 16.19
N LEU A 138 -12.42 -9.91 17.33
CA LEU A 138 -11.09 -9.51 17.78
C LEU A 138 -10.00 -10.15 16.92
N PHE A 139 -10.17 -11.42 16.54
CA PHE A 139 -9.27 -12.08 15.61
C PHE A 139 -9.21 -11.36 14.25
N GLN A 140 -10.35 -10.97 13.68
CA GLN A 140 -10.39 -10.18 12.44
C GLN A 140 -9.59 -8.88 12.57
N LYS A 141 -9.80 -8.12 13.66
CA LYS A 141 -9.04 -6.89 13.94
C LYS A 141 -7.55 -7.14 14.11
N PHE A 142 -7.16 -8.25 14.75
CA PHE A 142 -5.77 -8.67 14.88
C PHE A 142 -5.15 -9.01 13.53
N LEU A 143 -5.85 -9.71 12.63
CA LEU A 143 -5.35 -9.97 11.28
C LEU A 143 -5.04 -8.68 10.52
N ASN A 144 -5.81 -7.61 10.75
CA ASN A 144 -5.53 -6.30 10.15
C ASN A 144 -4.26 -5.63 10.70
N LYS A 145 -3.67 -6.15 11.78
CA LYS A 145 -2.39 -5.68 12.34
C LYS A 145 -1.21 -6.50 11.85
N ALA A 146 -1.43 -7.58 11.11
CA ALA A 146 -0.36 -8.33 10.49
C ALA A 146 0.18 -7.57 9.27
N GLN A 147 1.48 -7.30 9.25
CA GLN A 147 2.16 -6.77 8.08
C GLN A 147 2.07 -7.79 6.92
N ILE A 148 2.44 -9.04 7.22
CA ILE A 148 2.37 -10.19 6.32
C ILE A 148 1.84 -11.38 7.12
N ILE A 149 1.00 -12.18 6.47
CA ILE A 149 0.51 -13.45 6.99
C ILE A 149 1.20 -14.60 6.25
N LEU A 150 1.77 -15.54 7.00
CA LEU A 150 2.32 -16.79 6.49
C LEU A 150 1.45 -17.94 7.01
N THR A 151 1.13 -18.93 6.17
CA THR A 151 0.35 -20.09 6.60
C THR A 151 0.69 -21.34 5.81
N THR A 152 0.52 -22.49 6.46
CA THR A 152 0.56 -23.82 5.83
C THR A 152 -0.85 -24.41 5.66
N ASN A 153 -1.91 -23.65 5.99
CA ASN A 153 -3.30 -24.09 5.87
C ASN A 153 -3.78 -24.01 4.41
N TYR A 154 -4.60 -24.98 4.01
CA TYR A 154 -5.17 -25.02 2.66
C TYR A 154 -6.42 -24.15 2.51
N ASP A 155 -7.20 -23.98 3.58
CA ASP A 155 -8.52 -23.32 3.59
C ASP A 155 -8.48 -21.81 3.36
N GLY A 156 -9.63 -21.21 3.02
CA GLY A 156 -9.75 -19.77 2.76
C GLY A 156 -10.09 -18.89 3.97
N PHE A 157 -9.98 -19.41 5.20
CA PHE A 157 -10.49 -18.73 6.39
C PHE A 157 -9.81 -17.40 6.66
N LEU A 158 -8.48 -17.34 6.54
CA LEU A 158 -7.71 -16.15 6.83
C LEU A 158 -8.02 -15.03 5.83
N GLU A 159 -8.10 -15.36 4.54
CA GLU A 159 -8.43 -14.42 3.48
C GLU A 159 -9.82 -13.85 3.64
N ARG A 160 -10.82 -14.72 3.87
CA ARG A 160 -12.22 -14.29 4.07
C ARG A 160 -12.36 -13.46 5.35
N SER A 161 -11.69 -13.85 6.43
CA SER A 161 -11.68 -13.10 7.69
C SER A 161 -11.07 -11.72 7.51
N PHE A 162 -9.92 -11.59 6.84
CA PHE A 162 -9.28 -10.30 6.57
C PHE A 162 -10.14 -9.41 5.67
N ASN A 163 -10.64 -9.95 4.56
CA ASN A 163 -11.39 -9.20 3.55
C ASN A 163 -12.74 -8.70 4.05
N SER A 164 -13.36 -9.41 4.99
CA SER A 164 -14.65 -9.01 5.58
C SER A 164 -14.64 -7.65 6.32
N ILE A 165 -13.46 -7.18 6.73
CA ILE A 165 -13.28 -5.89 7.42
C ILE A 165 -12.39 -4.91 6.66
N ASN A 166 -11.92 -5.27 5.45
CA ASN A 166 -10.99 -4.47 4.64
C ASN A 166 -11.41 -4.44 3.17
N SER A 167 -11.87 -3.28 2.70
CA SER A 167 -12.35 -3.09 1.31
C SER A 167 -11.27 -3.33 0.24
N ASN A 168 -9.98 -3.09 0.57
CA ASN A 168 -8.87 -3.26 -0.37
C ASN A 168 -8.42 -4.72 -0.54
N GLY A 169 -8.90 -5.60 0.35
CA GLY A 169 -8.54 -7.01 0.42
C GLY A 169 -7.05 -7.29 0.72
N ILE A 170 -6.77 -8.55 1.02
CA ILE A 170 -5.41 -9.08 1.17
C ILE A 170 -4.90 -9.64 -0.16
N LYS A 171 -3.63 -9.40 -0.49
CA LYS A 171 -3.02 -10.04 -1.67
C LYS A 171 -2.54 -11.43 -1.31
N LYS A 172 -3.11 -12.44 -1.98
CA LYS A 172 -2.75 -13.85 -1.78
C LYS A 172 -1.69 -14.33 -2.77
N TYR A 173 -0.77 -15.13 -2.24
CA TYR A 173 0.26 -15.87 -2.95
C TYR A 173 0.19 -17.35 -2.56
N ILE A 174 0.19 -18.24 -3.55
CA ILE A 174 0.01 -19.70 -3.35
C ILE A 174 1.28 -20.43 -3.75
N GLY A 175 1.78 -21.27 -2.85
CA GLY A 175 3.04 -22.00 -3.01
C GLY A 175 4.19 -21.02 -3.22
N GLN A 176 4.88 -21.15 -4.35
CA GLN A 176 6.03 -20.32 -4.73
C GLN A 176 5.67 -19.18 -5.70
N LYS A 177 4.39 -19.06 -6.11
CA LYS A 177 3.92 -17.92 -6.92
C LYS A 177 4.03 -16.64 -6.08
N GLY A 178 4.55 -15.54 -6.62
CA GLY A 178 4.70 -14.26 -5.90
C GLY A 178 6.07 -13.96 -5.28
N PHE A 179 7.01 -14.91 -5.28
CA PHE A 179 8.39 -14.64 -4.83
C PHE A 179 9.25 -13.97 -5.91
N PHE A 180 8.85 -14.08 -7.19
CA PHE A 180 9.47 -13.36 -8.33
C PHE A 180 8.73 -12.07 -8.69
N GLU A 181 7.58 -11.80 -8.07
CA GLU A 181 6.88 -10.55 -8.26
C GLU A 181 7.47 -9.50 -7.32
N GLN A 182 7.61 -8.25 -7.79
CA GLN A 182 7.88 -7.14 -6.88
C GLN A 182 6.68 -6.98 -5.95
N THR A 183 6.82 -7.50 -4.74
CA THR A 183 5.80 -7.42 -3.69
C THR A 183 5.88 -6.10 -2.95
N LEU A 184 4.75 -5.63 -2.43
CA LEU A 184 4.69 -4.41 -1.64
C LEU A 184 5.10 -4.68 -0.19
N GLY A 185 5.01 -5.93 0.28
CA GLY A 185 5.44 -6.33 1.62
C GLY A 185 4.47 -5.91 2.73
N TRP A 186 3.22 -5.61 2.37
CA TRP A 186 2.17 -5.13 3.26
C TRP A 186 0.83 -5.73 2.87
N ALA A 187 0.05 -6.21 3.84
CA ALA A 187 -1.24 -6.88 3.63
C ALA A 187 -1.17 -7.97 2.55
N GLU A 188 -0.20 -8.87 2.73
CA GLU A 188 0.02 -10.03 1.87
C GLU A 188 -0.14 -11.32 2.68
N ILE A 189 -0.69 -12.37 2.06
CA ILE A 189 -0.78 -13.71 2.62
C ILE A 189 -0.07 -14.72 1.73
N TYR A 190 0.84 -15.49 2.31
CA TYR A 190 1.58 -16.56 1.64
C TYR A 190 1.12 -17.91 2.17
N LYS A 191 0.57 -18.74 1.27
CA LYS A 191 0.13 -20.10 1.57
C LYS A 191 1.17 -21.09 1.08
N LEU A 192 2.08 -21.47 1.98
CA LEU A 192 3.31 -22.17 1.64
C LEU A 192 3.04 -23.59 1.09
N HIS A 193 2.06 -24.29 1.65
CA HIS A 193 1.70 -25.65 1.25
C HIS A 193 0.56 -25.71 0.23
N GLY A 194 0.28 -24.59 -0.45
CA GLY A 194 -0.79 -24.51 -1.46
C GLY A 194 -2.12 -24.05 -0.90
N SER A 195 -3.18 -24.16 -1.71
CA SER A 195 -4.52 -23.67 -1.37
C SER A 195 -5.59 -24.59 -1.94
N TYR A 196 -6.75 -24.65 -1.27
CA TYR A 196 -7.92 -25.37 -1.77
C TYR A 196 -8.39 -24.88 -3.16
N GLU A 197 -8.10 -23.63 -3.53
CA GLU A 197 -8.46 -23.06 -4.83
C GLU A 197 -7.61 -23.59 -5.99
N ASP A 198 -6.39 -24.06 -5.70
CA ASP A 198 -5.46 -24.63 -6.68
C ASP A 198 -5.03 -26.01 -6.18
N PRO A 199 -5.81 -27.08 -6.45
CA PRO A 199 -5.52 -28.42 -5.95
C PRO A 199 -4.13 -28.94 -6.34
N SER A 200 -3.61 -28.51 -7.49
CA SER A 200 -2.28 -28.91 -7.96
C SER A 200 -1.15 -28.36 -7.09
N SER A 201 -1.41 -27.26 -6.38
CA SER A 201 -0.44 -26.60 -5.49
C SER A 201 -0.33 -27.24 -4.10
N ILE A 202 -1.24 -28.15 -3.74
CA ILE A 202 -1.29 -28.76 -2.40
C ILE A 202 -0.02 -29.60 -2.18
N VAL A 203 0.67 -29.30 -1.08
CA VAL A 203 1.86 -30.02 -0.61
C VAL A 203 1.44 -30.93 0.55
N ILE A 204 1.37 -32.25 0.30
CA ILE A 204 0.97 -33.21 1.33
C ILE A 204 1.75 -34.52 1.27
N THR A 205 2.16 -34.96 0.09
CA THR A 205 2.91 -36.21 -0.10
C THR A 205 4.42 -36.00 0.00
N LYS A 206 5.17 -37.09 0.14
CA LYS A 206 6.64 -37.04 0.15
C LYS A 206 7.20 -36.33 -1.07
N ASP A 207 6.75 -36.67 -2.27
CA ASP A 207 7.23 -36.05 -3.52
C ASP A 207 6.92 -34.55 -3.56
N ASP A 208 5.76 -34.14 -3.03
CA ASP A 208 5.42 -32.72 -2.92
C ASP A 208 6.38 -31.97 -2.01
N TYR A 209 6.70 -32.55 -0.85
CA TYR A 209 7.63 -31.95 0.10
C TYR A 209 9.07 -31.91 -0.45
N GLU A 210 9.50 -32.95 -1.18
CA GLU A 210 10.79 -32.95 -1.87
C GLU A 210 10.86 -31.84 -2.94
N ASN A 211 9.80 -31.67 -3.73
CA ASN A 211 9.71 -30.60 -4.73
C ASN A 211 9.63 -29.21 -4.09
N PHE A 212 8.89 -29.08 -2.99
CA PHE A 212 8.82 -27.84 -2.21
C PHE A 212 10.20 -27.46 -1.67
N ASN A 213 10.91 -28.41 -1.07
CA ASN A 213 12.23 -28.21 -0.47
C ASN A 213 13.33 -27.92 -1.49
N LYS A 214 13.29 -28.53 -2.68
CA LYS A 214 14.25 -28.20 -3.76
C LYS A 214 14.19 -26.73 -4.16
N ASN A 215 13.00 -26.14 -4.09
CA ASN A 215 12.75 -24.77 -4.53
C ASN A 215 12.56 -23.78 -3.35
N SER A 216 12.82 -24.21 -2.11
CA SER A 216 12.50 -23.43 -0.90
C SER A 216 13.46 -22.28 -0.63
N VAL A 217 14.60 -22.20 -1.33
CA VAL A 217 15.64 -21.17 -1.13
C VAL A 217 15.07 -19.75 -1.18
N LEU A 218 14.15 -19.48 -2.11
CA LEU A 218 13.52 -18.16 -2.25
C LEU A 218 12.55 -17.84 -1.11
N ILE A 219 11.82 -18.85 -0.64
CA ILE A 219 10.92 -18.74 0.51
C ILE A 219 11.74 -18.42 1.76
N SER A 220 12.82 -19.19 1.98
CA SER A 220 13.75 -18.96 3.07
C SER A 220 14.32 -17.55 3.03
N ALA A 221 14.86 -17.11 1.90
CA ALA A 221 15.46 -15.78 1.75
C ALA A 221 14.47 -14.64 2.06
N LYS A 222 13.21 -14.77 1.61
CA LYS A 222 12.18 -13.76 1.91
C LYS A 222 11.80 -13.76 3.39
N ILE A 223 11.56 -14.93 3.98
CA ILE A 223 11.22 -15.02 5.42
C ILE A 223 12.38 -14.50 6.27
N ILE A 224 13.63 -14.85 5.93
CA ILE A 224 14.85 -14.31 6.55
C ILE A 224 14.87 -12.78 6.47
N SER A 225 14.68 -12.21 5.27
CA SER A 225 14.64 -10.75 5.09
C SER A 225 13.53 -10.09 5.90
N LEU A 226 12.40 -10.77 6.09
CA LEU A 226 11.29 -10.28 6.89
C LEU A 226 11.60 -10.33 8.39
N LEU A 227 12.25 -11.40 8.88
CA LEU A 227 12.66 -11.58 10.28
C LEU A 227 13.69 -10.53 10.75
N VAL A 228 14.51 -10.01 9.83
CA VAL A 228 15.44 -8.91 10.13
C VAL A 228 14.69 -7.62 10.47
N ASN A 229 13.56 -7.36 9.80
CA ASN A 229 12.87 -6.07 9.85
C ASN A 229 11.71 -6.03 10.85
N SER A 230 10.99 -7.14 10.99
CA SER A 230 9.74 -7.18 11.77
C SER A 230 9.69 -8.38 12.71
N PRO A 231 9.05 -8.25 13.88
CA PRO A 231 8.85 -9.37 14.79
C PRO A 231 7.90 -10.41 14.19
N ILE A 232 8.07 -11.68 14.54
CA ILE A 232 7.23 -12.78 14.10
C ILE A 232 6.42 -13.36 15.25
N ILE A 233 5.14 -13.60 14.99
CA ILE A 233 4.21 -14.23 15.92
C ILE A 233 3.70 -15.52 15.30
N PHE A 234 4.01 -16.66 15.92
CA PHE A 234 3.43 -17.97 15.60
C PHE A 234 2.16 -18.18 16.42
N ILE A 235 1.02 -18.44 15.77
CA ILE A 235 -0.26 -18.66 16.45
C ILE A 235 -1.04 -19.82 15.82
N GLY A 236 -1.57 -20.71 16.67
CA GLY A 236 -2.19 -21.96 16.22
C GLY A 236 -1.25 -22.83 15.38
N TYR A 237 0.06 -22.63 15.53
CA TYR A 237 1.10 -23.26 14.75
C TYR A 237 2.03 -24.02 15.68
N SER A 238 2.31 -25.28 15.38
CA SER A 238 3.36 -26.02 16.07
C SER A 238 4.69 -25.78 15.35
N LEU A 239 5.72 -25.33 16.08
CA LEU A 239 7.11 -25.30 15.57
C LEU A 239 7.68 -26.72 15.33
N THR A 240 6.84 -27.72 15.09
CA THR A 240 7.22 -29.10 14.75
C THR A 240 7.34 -29.31 13.25
N ASP A 241 6.83 -28.37 12.44
CA ASP A 241 6.99 -28.41 10.98
C ASP A 241 8.48 -28.21 10.62
N LEU A 242 9.07 -29.24 10.01
CA LEU A 242 10.49 -29.25 9.68
C LEU A 242 10.87 -28.17 8.68
N ASN A 243 9.98 -27.77 7.77
CA ASN A 243 10.31 -26.76 6.76
C ASN A 243 10.49 -25.38 7.41
N VAL A 244 9.56 -25.00 8.31
CA VAL A 244 9.67 -23.74 9.03
C VAL A 244 10.81 -23.75 10.04
N ARG A 245 11.03 -24.88 10.74
CA ARG A 245 12.22 -25.04 11.61
C ARG A 245 13.50 -24.85 10.82
N LYS A 246 13.61 -25.47 9.63
CA LYS A 246 14.76 -25.32 8.75
C LYS A 246 15.00 -23.87 8.34
N ILE A 247 13.95 -23.12 8.00
CA ILE A 247 14.07 -21.69 7.65
C ILE A 247 14.61 -20.87 8.83
N LEU A 248 14.11 -21.12 10.04
CA LEU A 248 14.60 -20.46 11.26
C LEU A 248 16.04 -20.87 11.61
N GLN A 249 16.40 -22.14 11.38
CA GLN A 249 17.75 -22.66 11.60
C GLN A 249 18.76 -22.10 10.61
N ASP A 250 18.41 -22.06 9.32
CA ASP A 250 19.23 -21.44 8.27
C ASP A 250 19.47 -19.96 8.61
N PHE A 251 18.43 -19.26 9.09
CA PHE A 251 18.56 -17.88 9.53
C PHE A 251 19.50 -17.74 10.73
N SER A 252 19.25 -18.46 11.82
CA SER A 252 20.03 -18.35 13.05
C SER A 252 21.49 -18.71 12.85
N SER A 253 21.79 -19.71 12.01
CA SER A 253 23.16 -20.15 11.71
C SER A 253 23.99 -19.11 10.96
N SER A 254 23.32 -18.16 10.29
CA SER A 254 23.97 -17.08 9.54
C SER A 254 24.29 -15.84 10.39
N LEU A 255 23.81 -15.80 11.64
CA LEU A 255 23.90 -14.64 12.53
C LEU A 255 25.06 -14.75 13.52
N SER A 256 25.64 -13.61 13.89
CA SER A 256 26.60 -13.52 14.99
C SER A 256 25.91 -13.73 16.36
N PRO A 257 26.64 -14.09 17.43
CA PRO A 257 26.05 -14.32 18.75
C PRO A 257 25.21 -13.15 19.29
N SER A 258 25.62 -11.90 19.01
CA SER A 258 24.87 -10.70 19.44
C SER A 258 23.60 -10.46 18.60
N GLU A 259 23.58 -10.92 17.36
CA GLU A 259 22.40 -10.85 16.48
C GLU A 259 21.39 -11.95 16.82
N ILE A 260 21.84 -13.13 17.24
CA ILE A 260 20.97 -14.20 17.75
C ILE A 260 20.19 -13.73 18.99
N GLU A 261 20.83 -12.98 19.89
CA GLU A 261 20.17 -12.40 21.07
C GLU A 261 19.14 -11.32 20.69
N LYS A 262 19.41 -10.51 19.65
CA LYS A 262 18.39 -9.57 19.13
C LYS A 262 17.22 -10.30 18.47
N MET A 263 17.51 -11.35 17.71
CA MET A 263 16.51 -12.18 17.03
C MET A 263 15.58 -12.86 18.05
N SER A 264 16.11 -13.34 19.17
CA SER A 264 15.32 -14.10 20.14
C SER A 264 14.15 -13.30 20.74
N THR A 265 14.35 -12.00 20.94
CA THR A 265 13.29 -11.09 21.42
C THR A 265 12.21 -10.79 20.37
N ARG A 266 12.45 -11.16 19.11
CA ARG A 266 11.55 -10.90 17.97
C ARG A 266 10.68 -12.10 17.59
N ILE A 267 10.93 -13.29 18.16
CA ILE A 267 10.16 -14.51 17.89
C ILE A 267 9.23 -14.80 19.07
N ILE A 268 7.92 -14.78 18.81
CA ILE A 268 6.88 -15.07 19.80
C ILE A 268 6.06 -16.25 19.32
N ILE A 269 5.81 -17.21 20.21
CA ILE A 269 4.95 -18.37 19.95
C ILE A 269 3.79 -18.34 20.93
N ILE A 270 2.58 -18.42 20.40
CA ILE A 270 1.34 -18.50 21.18
C ILE A 270 0.89 -19.95 21.20
N GLU A 271 1.04 -20.59 22.36
CA GLU A 271 0.58 -21.95 22.62
C GLU A 271 -0.76 -21.92 23.33
N ARG A 272 -1.73 -22.67 22.79
CA ARG A 272 -2.99 -22.90 23.49
C ARG A 272 -2.77 -23.88 24.65
N LYS A 273 -3.28 -23.54 25.83
CA LYS A 273 -3.40 -24.46 26.95
C LYS A 273 -4.82 -24.40 27.49
N GLU A 274 -5.58 -25.48 27.33
CA GLU A 274 -6.99 -25.50 27.71
C GLU A 274 -7.20 -25.08 29.16
N ARG A 275 -8.23 -24.24 29.38
CA ARG A 275 -8.63 -23.72 30.70
C ARG A 275 -7.62 -22.80 31.39
N GLU A 276 -6.51 -22.45 30.75
CA GLU A 276 -5.53 -21.49 31.26
C GLU A 276 -5.92 -20.06 30.84
N LEU A 277 -6.67 -19.34 31.67
CA LEU A 277 -7.13 -17.98 31.31
C LEU A 277 -6.06 -16.90 31.53
N GLU A 278 -5.03 -17.19 32.31
CA GLU A 278 -3.89 -16.30 32.51
C GLU A 278 -2.96 -16.36 31.29
N ILE A 279 -2.33 -15.22 30.99
CA ILE A 279 -1.29 -15.13 29.96
C ILE A 279 0.05 -15.40 30.65
N LYS A 280 0.60 -16.59 30.46
CA LYS A 280 1.89 -17.01 31.02
C LYS A 280 2.98 -16.89 29.96
N GLU A 281 4.10 -16.27 30.31
CA GLU A 281 5.23 -16.04 29.41
C GLU A 281 6.47 -16.78 29.92
N ARG A 282 7.19 -17.43 29.01
CA ARG A 282 8.50 -18.05 29.30
C ARG A 282 9.42 -17.93 28.09
N THR A 283 10.72 -17.80 28.35
CA THR A 283 11.74 -17.91 27.29
C THR A 283 12.17 -19.37 27.15
N VAL A 284 12.23 -19.86 25.92
CA VAL A 284 12.69 -21.22 25.60
C VAL A 284 13.93 -21.11 24.72
N PHE A 285 14.95 -21.92 25.05
CA PHE A 285 16.11 -22.12 24.18
C PHE A 285 15.92 -23.42 23.40
N ASP A 286 15.86 -23.32 22.08
CA ASP A 286 15.80 -24.48 21.20
C ASP A 286 17.21 -24.79 20.69
N LYS A 287 17.73 -25.95 21.10
CA LYS A 287 19.09 -26.39 20.75
C LYS A 287 19.25 -26.68 19.26
N GLU A 288 18.18 -27.11 18.59
CA GLU A 288 18.22 -27.46 17.17
C GLU A 288 18.19 -26.19 16.31
N LEU A 289 17.38 -25.21 16.72
CA LEU A 289 17.32 -23.91 16.06
C LEU A 289 18.50 -22.99 16.45
N GLY A 290 19.21 -23.29 17.53
CA GLY A 290 20.33 -22.47 18.01
C GLY A 290 19.91 -21.07 18.49
N CYS A 291 18.63 -20.87 18.80
CA CYS A 291 18.09 -19.57 19.20
C CYS A 291 17.15 -19.66 20.40
N GLN A 292 16.98 -18.52 21.07
CA GLN A 292 15.93 -18.36 22.07
C GLN A 292 14.67 -17.78 21.43
N TYR A 293 13.51 -18.04 22.00
CA TYR A 293 12.25 -17.39 21.62
C TYR A 293 11.30 -17.30 22.82
N THR A 294 10.34 -16.40 22.73
CA THR A 294 9.32 -16.20 23.77
C THR A 294 8.11 -17.08 23.49
N VAL A 295 7.68 -17.85 24.49
CA VAL A 295 6.44 -18.63 24.45
C VAL A 295 5.42 -18.01 25.39
N ILE A 296 4.25 -17.71 24.84
CA ILE A 296 3.07 -17.25 25.54
C ILE A 296 2.05 -18.39 25.57
N THR A 297 1.60 -18.78 26.75
CA THR A 297 0.64 -19.86 26.93
C THR A 297 -0.65 -19.34 27.56
N THR A 298 -1.77 -19.56 26.89
CA THR A 298 -3.12 -19.17 27.36
C THR A 298 -4.23 -19.86 26.54
N ASP A 299 -5.45 -19.92 27.06
CA ASP A 299 -6.69 -20.20 26.32
C ASP A 299 -7.50 -18.92 26.06
N ASN A 300 -7.14 -17.81 26.71
CA ASN A 300 -7.82 -16.52 26.59
C ASN A 300 -7.25 -15.70 25.43
N TYR A 301 -7.55 -16.14 24.21
CA TYR A 301 -7.11 -15.49 22.98
C TYR A 301 -7.78 -14.13 22.78
N ALA A 302 -8.99 -13.91 23.30
CA ALA A 302 -9.63 -12.59 23.33
C ALA A 302 -8.73 -11.53 24.02
N ALA A 303 -8.28 -11.79 25.25
CA ALA A 303 -7.39 -10.89 25.98
C ALA A 303 -6.03 -10.69 25.27
N LEU A 304 -5.56 -11.72 24.57
CA LEU A 304 -4.34 -11.67 23.77
C LEU A 304 -4.50 -10.72 22.56
N TYR A 305 -5.58 -10.87 21.80
CA TYR A 305 -5.86 -10.00 20.66
C TYR A 305 -6.11 -8.57 21.07
N GLU A 306 -6.81 -8.33 22.19
CA GLU A 306 -6.99 -6.98 22.72
C GLU A 306 -5.65 -6.27 22.97
N GLN A 307 -4.62 -7.00 23.41
CA GLN A 307 -3.28 -6.43 23.54
C GLN A 307 -2.63 -6.19 22.17
N LEU A 308 -2.73 -7.12 21.23
CA LEU A 308 -2.08 -6.99 19.91
C LEU A 308 -2.74 -5.91 19.03
N ILE A 309 -4.05 -5.68 19.16
CA ILE A 309 -4.79 -4.67 18.39
C ILE A 309 -4.35 -3.24 18.74
N GLN A 310 -3.78 -3.02 19.93
CA GLN A 310 -3.30 -1.72 20.38
C GLN A 310 -2.08 -1.21 19.59
N ILE A 311 -1.39 -2.07 18.84
CA ILE A 311 -0.31 -1.65 17.92
C ILE A 311 -0.90 -0.74 16.84
N ASN A 312 -0.39 0.48 16.73
CA ASN A 312 -0.92 1.50 15.82
C ASN A 312 0.18 2.42 15.29
N GLN A 313 0.67 2.14 14.07
CA GLN A 313 1.62 3.01 13.37
C GLN A 313 0.96 4.23 12.71
N GLY A 314 -0.30 4.53 13.04
CA GLY A 314 -1.09 5.62 12.47
C GLY A 314 -1.80 5.24 11.16
N VAL A 315 -1.30 4.25 10.43
CA VAL A 315 -1.88 3.72 9.18
C VAL A 315 -1.83 2.20 9.21
N SER A 316 -2.90 1.53 8.79
CA SER A 316 -2.96 0.07 8.75
C SER A 316 -2.12 -0.54 7.59
N PRO A 317 -1.65 -1.78 7.71
CA PRO A 317 -0.98 -2.51 6.63
C PRO A 317 -1.72 -2.49 5.29
N SER A 318 -3.05 -2.61 5.30
CA SER A 318 -3.87 -2.58 4.07
C SER A 318 -3.86 -1.20 3.40
N GLU A 319 -3.85 -0.12 4.17
CA GLU A 319 -3.71 1.25 3.68
C GLU A 319 -2.30 1.54 3.15
N VAL A 320 -1.25 1.09 3.86
CA VAL A 320 0.14 1.23 3.37
C VAL A 320 0.29 0.56 2.01
N ARG A 321 -0.23 -0.67 1.86
CA ARG A 321 -0.25 -1.38 0.59
C ARG A 321 -1.01 -0.60 -0.50
N ARG A 322 -2.18 -0.05 -0.17
CA ARG A 322 -2.98 0.77 -1.11
C ARG A 322 -2.16 1.97 -1.59
N TYR A 323 -1.54 2.73 -0.69
CA TYR A 323 -0.73 3.90 -1.04
C TYR A 323 0.45 3.51 -1.93
N GLN A 324 1.22 2.48 -1.55
CA GLN A 324 2.34 2.02 -2.36
C GLN A 324 1.89 1.56 -3.75
N ARG A 325 0.74 0.88 -3.86
CA ARG A 325 0.18 0.46 -5.15
C ARG A 325 -0.15 1.66 -6.03
N VAL A 326 -0.84 2.66 -5.48
CA VAL A 326 -1.21 3.88 -6.22
C VAL A 326 0.04 4.64 -6.67
N ILE A 327 1.00 4.85 -5.77
CA ILE A 327 2.29 5.51 -6.07
C ILE A 327 3.03 4.76 -7.18
N ARG A 328 3.09 3.42 -7.08
CA ARG A 328 3.77 2.60 -8.08
C ARG A 328 3.11 2.67 -9.44
N GLN A 329 1.79 2.52 -9.52
CA GLN A 329 1.05 2.63 -10.78
C GLN A 329 1.27 4.00 -11.43
N LEU A 330 1.25 5.07 -10.63
CA LEU A 330 1.57 6.42 -11.10
C LEU A 330 2.98 6.51 -11.71
N ILE A 331 4.00 5.97 -11.02
CA ILE A 331 5.38 5.96 -11.52
C ILE A 331 5.52 5.12 -12.79
N GLU A 332 4.89 3.95 -12.85
CA GLU A 332 4.95 3.06 -14.03
C GLU A 332 4.27 3.69 -15.25
N ASP A 333 3.12 4.34 -15.07
CA ASP A 333 2.32 4.94 -16.16
C ASP A 333 2.87 6.29 -16.63
N ARG A 334 3.35 7.14 -15.72
CA ARG A 334 3.83 8.51 -16.02
C ARG A 334 5.35 8.61 -16.12
N GLY A 335 6.09 7.79 -15.37
CA GLY A 335 7.55 7.76 -15.43
C GLY A 335 8.10 7.27 -16.77
N ARG A 336 7.41 6.33 -17.43
CA ARG A 336 7.72 5.94 -18.82
C ARG A 336 7.58 7.09 -19.82
N LYS A 337 6.80 8.12 -19.48
CA LYS A 337 6.55 9.31 -20.32
C LYS A 337 7.45 10.50 -19.94
N GLY A 338 8.37 10.35 -18.99
CA GLY A 338 9.35 11.38 -18.62
C GLY A 338 8.78 12.61 -17.90
N ALA A 339 7.55 12.53 -17.37
CA ALA A 339 6.79 13.68 -16.89
C ALA A 339 6.51 13.64 -15.35
N LEU A 340 7.49 13.18 -14.57
CA LEU A 340 7.33 12.90 -13.13
C LEU A 340 7.47 14.12 -12.22
N ASN A 341 7.70 15.32 -12.76
CA ASN A 341 7.95 16.50 -11.94
C ASN A 341 6.64 17.25 -11.64
N SER A 342 6.42 17.48 -10.33
CA SER A 342 5.46 18.38 -9.64
C SER A 342 3.95 18.07 -9.63
N LEU A 343 3.45 17.41 -8.56
CA LEU A 343 2.16 17.75 -7.90
C LEU A 343 1.93 16.99 -6.56
N LEU A 344 1.66 17.70 -5.46
CA LEU A 344 1.46 17.12 -4.11
C LEU A 344 0.02 16.56 -3.93
N ILE A 345 -0.13 15.33 -3.42
CA ILE A 345 -1.45 14.76 -3.04
C ILE A 345 -1.58 14.67 -1.51
N ALA A 346 -2.68 15.19 -0.96
CA ALA A 346 -3.08 14.93 0.42
C ALA A 346 -3.81 13.56 0.55
N PRO A 347 -3.63 12.81 1.66
CA PRO A 347 -4.22 11.47 1.85
C PRO A 347 -5.74 11.38 1.63
N GLN A 348 -6.47 12.46 1.88
CA GLN A 348 -7.93 12.53 1.77
C GLN A 348 -8.45 12.54 0.32
N GLN A 349 -7.60 12.82 -0.67
CA GLN A 349 -7.98 12.88 -2.09
C GLN A 349 -7.67 11.60 -2.87
N LEU A 350 -7.16 10.56 -2.19
CA LEU A 350 -6.80 9.27 -2.79
C LEU A 350 -8.00 8.40 -3.17
N GLU A 351 -9.20 8.66 -2.64
CA GLU A 351 -10.42 7.95 -3.02
C GLU A 351 -10.97 8.40 -4.37
N ASP A 352 -10.76 9.65 -4.75
CA ASP A 352 -11.23 10.21 -6.02
C ASP A 352 -10.24 10.00 -7.19
N LEU A 353 -8.99 9.61 -6.87
CA LEU A 353 -7.91 9.49 -7.85
C LEU A 353 -8.05 8.28 -8.79
N GLU A 354 -8.65 7.16 -8.34
CA GLU A 354 -8.90 5.99 -9.21
C GLU A 354 -9.76 6.36 -10.43
N LYS A 355 -10.55 7.44 -10.35
CA LYS A 355 -11.44 7.91 -11.42
C LYS A 355 -10.83 8.96 -12.35
N ARG A 356 -9.66 9.52 -12.02
CA ARG A 356 -9.06 10.69 -12.70
C ARG A 356 -7.70 10.42 -13.35
N ILE A 357 -7.29 9.15 -13.45
CA ILE A 357 -6.03 8.76 -14.11
C ILE A 357 -6.15 9.04 -15.61
N GLY A 358 -5.78 10.26 -16.04
CA GLY A 358 -5.86 10.72 -17.44
C GLY A 358 -5.03 11.98 -17.72
N ASP A 359 -5.12 12.99 -16.86
CA ASP A 359 -4.43 14.29 -16.93
C ASP A 359 -4.03 14.63 -15.48
N GLU A 360 -2.79 14.73 -15.01
CA GLU A 360 -1.63 15.58 -15.31
C GLU A 360 -0.41 14.99 -14.54
N ASN A 361 0.74 15.67 -14.50
CA ASN A 361 2.01 15.23 -13.86
C ASN A 361 1.94 15.32 -12.31
N LEU A 362 2.61 14.43 -11.57
CA LEU A 362 2.36 14.26 -10.12
C LEU A 362 3.57 13.76 -9.29
N VAL A 363 3.77 14.33 -8.07
CA VAL A 363 4.80 13.99 -7.06
C VAL A 363 4.21 13.89 -5.64
N VAL A 364 4.25 12.70 -5.05
CA VAL A 364 3.65 12.41 -3.73
C VAL A 364 4.52 12.91 -2.57
N ALA A 365 3.94 13.69 -1.65
CA ALA A 365 4.55 14.03 -0.36
C ALA A 365 3.71 13.47 0.80
N LEU A 366 4.40 12.95 1.82
CA LEU A 366 3.82 12.42 3.05
C LEU A 366 3.90 13.46 4.18
N GLY A 367 2.75 13.87 4.72
CA GLY A 367 2.65 14.57 6.00
C GLY A 367 1.26 15.13 6.28
N ASP A 368 1.03 15.54 7.52
CA ASP A 368 -0.23 16.09 7.99
C ASP A 368 -0.59 17.34 7.16
N ALA A 369 -1.77 17.33 6.53
CA ALA A 369 -2.19 18.30 5.52
C ALA A 369 -2.15 19.77 6.00
N THR A 370 -2.06 19.96 7.31
CA THR A 370 -2.07 21.26 7.97
C THR A 370 -0.76 22.06 7.80
N TYR A 371 0.37 21.44 7.47
CA TYR A 371 1.69 22.10 7.54
C TYR A 371 2.58 22.04 6.28
N ILE A 372 2.18 21.35 5.21
CA ILE A 372 2.95 21.29 3.95
C ILE A 372 2.34 22.24 2.91
N PHE A 373 2.36 23.54 3.19
CA PHE A 373 2.07 24.57 2.19
C PHE A 373 3.22 25.56 2.14
N GLN A 374 4.17 25.35 1.21
CA GLN A 374 5.08 26.43 0.84
C GLN A 374 4.32 27.34 -0.13
N MET A 375 3.77 28.44 0.39
CA MET A 375 3.23 29.49 -0.47
C MET A 375 4.37 30.08 -1.30
N PRO A 376 4.20 30.23 -2.63
CA PRO A 376 5.20 30.92 -3.42
C PRO A 376 5.32 32.36 -2.93
N ASP A 377 6.52 32.90 -2.94
CA ASP A 377 6.69 34.35 -2.87
C ASP A 377 6.28 34.98 -4.21
N LEU A 378 6.10 36.30 -4.23
CA LEU A 378 5.65 37.00 -5.42
C LEU A 378 6.62 36.89 -6.61
N LEU A 379 7.92 36.85 -6.37
CA LEU A 379 8.92 36.72 -7.43
C LEU A 379 8.84 35.33 -8.06
N SER A 380 8.79 34.29 -7.24
CA SER A 380 8.61 32.90 -7.68
C SER A 380 7.32 32.72 -8.48
N TYR A 381 6.21 33.29 -7.99
CA TYR A 381 4.92 33.27 -8.69
C TYR A 381 4.97 33.96 -10.06
N VAL A 382 5.48 35.20 -10.11
CA VAL A 382 5.54 35.96 -11.37
C VAL A 382 6.51 35.32 -12.36
N TYR A 383 7.61 34.74 -11.87
CA TYR A 383 8.57 34.05 -12.72
C TYR A 383 7.94 32.81 -13.37
N ASP A 384 7.28 31.95 -12.60
CA ASP A 384 6.53 30.80 -13.14
C ASP A 384 5.46 31.24 -14.15
N TYR A 385 4.71 32.31 -13.81
CA TYR A 385 3.64 32.85 -14.64
C TYR A 385 4.11 33.35 -16.00
N VAL A 386 5.15 34.20 -16.00
CA VAL A 386 5.64 34.88 -17.21
C VAL A 386 6.42 33.91 -18.09
N PHE A 387 7.15 32.96 -17.50
CA PHE A 387 7.97 32.01 -18.24
C PHE A 387 7.25 30.71 -18.63
N ASP A 388 5.97 30.57 -18.26
CA ASP A 388 5.15 29.39 -18.56
C ASP A 388 5.85 28.07 -18.12
N GLN A 389 6.53 28.09 -16.97
CA GLN A 389 7.25 26.93 -16.41
C GLN A 389 6.28 25.84 -15.91
N ASN A 390 5.09 26.26 -15.46
CA ASN A 390 4.04 25.40 -14.91
C ASN A 390 4.52 24.57 -13.71
N GLU A 391 5.43 25.12 -12.91
CA GLU A 391 5.92 24.54 -11.65
C GLU A 391 4.92 24.74 -10.51
N ILE A 392 4.10 25.80 -10.56
CA ILE A 392 3.10 26.11 -9.52
C ILE A 392 1.72 25.59 -9.95
N PRO A 393 1.13 24.63 -9.20
CA PRO A 393 -0.22 24.15 -9.46
C PRO A 393 -1.26 25.27 -9.40
N ALA A 394 -2.29 25.20 -10.26
CA ALA A 394 -3.34 26.22 -10.34
C ALA A 394 -4.02 26.51 -8.99
N ASP A 395 -4.28 25.48 -8.18
CA ASP A 395 -4.89 25.64 -6.85
C ASP A 395 -3.99 26.45 -5.89
N ILE A 396 -2.68 26.21 -5.94
CA ILE A 396 -1.69 26.94 -5.11
C ILE A 396 -1.56 28.37 -5.63
N ALA A 397 -1.52 28.55 -6.95
CA ALA A 397 -1.48 29.85 -7.60
C ALA A 397 -2.72 30.70 -7.23
N LEU A 398 -3.93 30.14 -7.34
CA LEU A 398 -5.16 30.85 -6.99
C LEU A 398 -5.26 31.13 -5.48
N ARG A 399 -4.77 30.23 -4.63
CA ARG A 399 -4.70 30.49 -3.18
C ARG A 399 -3.70 31.59 -2.84
N PHE A 400 -2.54 31.60 -3.51
CA PHE A 400 -1.58 32.70 -3.41
C PHE A 400 -2.25 34.01 -3.84
N VAL A 401 -2.91 34.05 -4.99
CA VAL A 401 -3.68 35.20 -5.48
C VAL A 401 -4.68 35.66 -4.41
N ALA A 402 -5.50 34.77 -3.86
CA ALA A 402 -6.48 35.09 -2.81
C ALA A 402 -5.87 35.60 -1.49
N SER A 403 -4.62 35.20 -1.18
CA SER A 403 -3.89 35.67 0.01
C SER A 403 -3.42 37.12 -0.09
N GLN A 404 -3.25 37.62 -1.32
CA GLN A 404 -2.74 38.97 -1.58
C GLN A 404 -3.81 40.04 -1.33
N ALA A 405 -3.38 41.26 -1.01
CA ALA A 405 -4.28 42.38 -0.77
C ALA A 405 -5.25 42.59 -1.94
N GLY A 406 -6.51 42.92 -1.67
CA GLY A 406 -7.55 43.03 -2.70
C GLY A 406 -7.31 44.11 -3.76
N ASN A 407 -6.39 45.05 -3.50
CA ASN A 407 -5.94 46.08 -4.44
C ASN A 407 -4.60 45.75 -5.13
N ALA A 408 -3.98 44.61 -4.80
CA ALA A 408 -2.73 44.20 -5.43
C ALA A 408 -3.00 43.75 -6.87
N ARG A 409 -2.30 44.39 -7.82
CA ARG A 409 -2.30 43.99 -9.24
C ARG A 409 -1.31 42.85 -9.41
N ILE A 410 -1.82 41.67 -9.69
CA ILE A 410 -1.05 40.43 -9.85
C ILE A 410 -1.73 39.68 -10.99
N PRO A 411 -1.00 39.13 -11.95
CA PRO A 411 -1.59 38.37 -13.05
C PRO A 411 -2.20 37.06 -12.53
N PHE A 412 -3.39 36.69 -12.99
CA PHE A 412 -4.14 35.55 -12.48
C PHE A 412 -5.10 34.90 -13.49
N LEU A 413 -5.38 35.55 -14.64
CA LEU A 413 -6.40 35.08 -15.59
C LEU A 413 -6.02 33.74 -16.24
N LYS A 414 -4.72 33.45 -16.44
CA LYS A 414 -4.22 32.17 -16.96
C LYS A 414 -4.78 30.97 -16.17
N TYR A 415 -4.85 31.09 -14.84
CA TYR A 415 -5.31 29.99 -13.98
C TYR A 415 -6.84 29.91 -13.87
N LEU A 416 -7.58 30.76 -14.58
CA LEU A 416 -9.05 30.76 -14.62
C LEU A 416 -9.64 30.19 -15.91
N HIS A 417 -8.79 29.82 -16.90
CA HIS A 417 -9.22 29.37 -18.23
C HIS A 417 -10.00 28.03 -18.20
N ASP A 418 -9.52 27.03 -17.45
CA ASP A 418 -10.09 25.67 -17.41
C ASP A 418 -10.46 25.20 -15.99
N VAL A 419 -10.42 26.12 -15.02
CA VAL A 419 -10.65 25.80 -13.62
C VAL A 419 -12.09 26.13 -13.23
N ASP A 420 -12.88 25.09 -12.99
CA ASP A 420 -14.16 25.24 -12.30
C ASP A 420 -13.87 25.68 -10.86
N LEU A 421 -13.97 26.98 -10.62
CA LEU A 421 -13.67 27.64 -9.36
C LEU A 421 -14.44 27.01 -8.20
N GLU A 422 -15.62 26.43 -8.46
CA GLU A 422 -16.39 25.75 -7.43
C GLU A 422 -15.84 24.38 -7.04
N LYS A 423 -15.16 23.70 -7.96
CA LYS A 423 -14.49 22.41 -7.72
C LYS A 423 -13.10 22.56 -7.11
N THR A 424 -12.58 23.77 -6.96
CA THR A 424 -11.27 24.01 -6.32
C THR A 424 -11.30 23.75 -4.81
N ILE A 425 -10.13 23.48 -4.24
CA ILE A 425 -9.90 23.31 -2.79
C ILE A 425 -9.94 24.64 -1.99
N LEU A 426 -10.31 25.75 -2.63
CA LEU A 426 -10.36 27.06 -1.99
C LEU A 426 -11.59 27.17 -1.10
N ASN A 427 -11.45 27.85 0.03
CA ASN A 427 -12.60 28.12 0.90
C ASN A 427 -13.52 29.21 0.30
N PRO A 428 -14.78 29.33 0.75
CA PRO A 428 -15.72 30.31 0.18
C PRO A 428 -15.23 31.76 0.19
N VAL A 429 -14.43 32.14 1.20
CA VAL A 429 -13.87 33.50 1.32
C VAL A 429 -12.78 33.74 0.26
N GLU A 430 -11.91 32.76 0.02
CA GLU A 430 -10.88 32.81 -1.01
C GLU A 430 -11.50 32.90 -2.40
N LYS A 431 -12.52 32.07 -2.68
CA LYS A 431 -13.28 32.10 -3.93
C LYS A 431 -13.88 33.49 -4.18
N GLU A 432 -14.50 34.09 -3.17
CA GLU A 432 -15.09 35.43 -3.29
C GLU A 432 -14.03 36.52 -3.52
N LYS A 433 -12.85 36.43 -2.88
CA LYS A 433 -11.75 37.37 -3.15
C LYS A 433 -11.28 37.31 -4.61
N ILE A 434 -11.24 36.13 -5.22
CA ILE A 434 -10.88 35.98 -6.63
C ILE A 434 -11.97 36.61 -7.52
N ARG A 435 -13.26 36.38 -7.22
CA ARG A 435 -14.36 37.03 -7.95
C ARG A 435 -14.33 38.54 -7.86
N GLN A 436 -14.09 39.09 -6.67
CA GLN A 436 -13.94 40.54 -6.48
C GLN A 436 -12.76 41.09 -7.28
N ARG A 437 -11.66 40.33 -7.35
CA ARG A 437 -10.50 40.69 -8.17
C ARG A 437 -10.84 40.69 -9.66
N LEU A 438 -11.55 39.68 -10.14
CA LEU A 438 -12.03 39.60 -11.51
C LEU A 438 -12.95 40.77 -11.87
N ARG A 439 -13.88 41.14 -11.00
CA ARG A 439 -14.76 42.31 -11.21
C ARG A 439 -13.98 43.62 -11.29
N ARG A 440 -12.91 43.77 -10.51
CA ARG A 440 -12.14 45.01 -10.39
C ARG A 440 -11.05 45.17 -11.46
N PHE A 441 -10.43 44.06 -11.85
CA PHE A 441 -9.22 44.05 -12.68
C PHE A 441 -9.38 43.20 -13.95
N GLY A 442 -10.54 42.62 -14.20
CA GLY A 442 -10.80 41.85 -15.42
C GLY A 442 -10.93 42.72 -16.68
N ASP A 443 -11.12 44.03 -16.52
CA ASP A 443 -11.11 44.99 -17.60
C ASP A 443 -9.81 45.80 -17.64
N LEU A 444 -9.24 45.96 -18.85
CA LEU A 444 -7.96 46.64 -19.07
C LEU A 444 -8.07 48.14 -18.79
N GLU A 445 -9.17 48.75 -19.21
CA GLU A 445 -9.35 50.19 -19.15
C GLU A 445 -9.70 50.62 -17.72
N GLU A 446 -10.67 49.95 -17.10
CA GLU A 446 -11.07 50.22 -15.71
C GLU A 446 -10.01 49.75 -14.69
N GLY A 447 -9.40 48.58 -14.89
CA GLY A 447 -8.51 47.95 -13.91
C GLY A 447 -7.06 48.47 -13.93
N CYS A 448 -6.57 48.87 -15.10
CA CYS A 448 -5.18 49.27 -15.30
C CYS A 448 -5.05 50.72 -15.76
N ILE A 449 -5.59 51.08 -16.93
CA ILE A 449 -5.29 52.36 -17.62
C ILE A 449 -5.86 53.58 -16.86
N SER A 450 -7.11 53.51 -16.40
CA SER A 450 -7.78 54.62 -15.70
C SER A 450 -7.03 55.09 -14.43
N SER A 451 -6.30 54.17 -13.80
CA SER A 451 -5.55 54.40 -12.56
C SER A 451 -4.19 55.08 -12.76
N ILE A 452 -3.80 55.36 -14.01
CA ILE A 452 -2.57 56.06 -14.37
C ILE A 452 -2.82 57.57 -14.31
N ASN A 453 -1.93 58.30 -13.63
CA ASN A 453 -2.00 59.75 -13.50
C ASN A 453 -1.90 60.43 -14.88
N ASP A 454 -2.67 61.51 -15.09
CA ASP A 454 -2.71 62.27 -16.33
C ASP A 454 -1.33 62.71 -16.83
N TYR A 455 -0.39 63.00 -15.91
CA TYR A 455 0.99 63.36 -16.26
C TYR A 455 1.73 62.28 -17.08
N TYR A 456 1.36 61.01 -16.92
CA TYR A 456 1.98 59.88 -17.64
C TYR A 456 1.20 59.44 -18.88
N ARG A 457 0.07 60.10 -19.20
CA ARG A 457 -0.80 59.76 -20.35
C ARG A 457 -0.27 60.34 -21.66
N ILE A 458 0.98 60.02 -21.97
CA ILE A 458 1.66 60.44 -23.20
C ILE A 458 1.38 59.39 -24.28
N GLN A 459 0.72 59.78 -25.36
CA GLN A 459 0.39 58.86 -26.46
C GLN A 459 1.64 58.53 -27.29
N MET A 460 1.96 57.23 -27.38
CA MET A 460 3.06 56.68 -28.16
C MET A 460 2.61 55.38 -28.84
N ASN A 461 3.24 55.03 -29.96
CA ASN A 461 2.83 53.91 -30.83
C ASN A 461 3.82 52.74 -30.85
N SER A 462 5.00 52.88 -30.26
CA SER A 462 6.01 51.82 -30.20
C SER A 462 6.64 51.77 -28.81
N LEU A 463 6.92 50.56 -28.32
CA LEU A 463 7.69 50.34 -27.10
C LEU A 463 9.11 50.90 -27.25
N GLU A 464 9.72 50.74 -28.43
CA GLU A 464 11.09 51.17 -28.72
C GLU A 464 11.22 52.69 -28.59
N ASP A 465 10.23 53.43 -29.07
CA ASP A 465 10.20 54.89 -28.94
C ASP A 465 10.17 55.31 -27.46
N ILE A 466 9.36 54.63 -26.63
CA ILE A 466 9.25 54.94 -25.20
C ILE A 466 10.58 54.69 -24.47
N VAL A 467 11.20 53.54 -24.73
CA VAL A 467 12.48 53.16 -24.11
C VAL A 467 13.63 54.07 -24.59
N SER A 468 13.59 54.54 -25.84
CA SER A 468 14.62 55.44 -26.40
C SER A 468 14.70 56.80 -25.68
N LEU A 469 13.60 57.24 -25.05
CA LEU A 469 13.51 58.50 -24.32
C LEU A 469 14.23 58.47 -22.96
N LYS A 470 14.65 57.29 -22.50
CA LYS A 470 15.44 57.09 -21.26
C LYS A 470 14.81 57.77 -20.04
N TYR A 471 13.50 57.62 -19.88
CA TYR A 471 12.83 58.05 -18.66
C TYR A 471 13.31 57.26 -17.44
N ASP A 472 13.02 57.77 -16.24
CA ASP A 472 13.16 56.94 -15.05
C ASP A 472 12.22 55.73 -15.14
N GLU A 473 12.62 54.63 -14.50
CA GLU A 473 11.95 53.33 -14.64
C GLU A 473 10.46 53.39 -14.26
N SER A 474 10.09 54.19 -13.26
CA SER A 474 8.68 54.34 -12.85
C SER A 474 7.87 55.05 -13.92
N LYS A 475 8.40 56.14 -14.49
CA LYS A 475 7.74 56.90 -15.55
C LYS A 475 7.65 56.10 -16.85
N GLU A 476 8.71 55.41 -17.22
CA GLU A 476 8.72 54.49 -18.38
C GLU A 476 7.60 53.45 -18.25
N GLN A 477 7.51 52.76 -17.11
CA GLN A 477 6.49 51.73 -16.89
C GLN A 477 5.05 52.27 -16.95
N GLU A 478 4.80 53.48 -16.45
CA GLU A 478 3.48 54.12 -16.53
C GLU A 478 3.11 54.52 -17.96
N ILE A 479 4.07 55.03 -18.74
CA ILE A 479 3.85 55.41 -20.13
C ILE A 479 3.58 54.16 -20.99
N ILE A 480 4.32 53.06 -20.81
CA ILE A 480 4.00 51.83 -21.56
C ILE A 480 2.65 51.26 -21.08
N GLY A 481 2.32 51.40 -19.79
CA GLY A 481 1.03 50.96 -19.23
C GLY A 481 -0.17 51.69 -19.83
N PHE A 482 -0.03 52.99 -20.11
CA PHE A 482 -1.05 53.78 -20.78
C PHE A 482 -1.21 53.39 -22.26
N ASN A 483 -0.11 53.07 -22.93
CA ASN A 483 -0.10 52.70 -24.35
C ASN A 483 -0.18 51.19 -24.59
N VAL A 484 -0.48 50.39 -23.56
CA VAL A 484 -0.38 48.92 -23.62
C VAL A 484 -1.28 48.30 -24.71
N ALA A 485 -2.41 48.93 -25.02
CA ALA A 485 -3.32 48.50 -26.09
C ALA A 485 -2.82 48.87 -27.51
N ARG A 486 -1.77 49.70 -27.62
CA ARG A 486 -1.17 50.18 -28.87
C ARG A 486 0.21 49.56 -29.13
N ILE A 487 0.72 48.76 -28.20
CA ILE A 487 2.02 48.11 -28.28
C ILE A 487 1.79 46.65 -28.70
N GLU A 488 2.65 46.13 -29.57
CA GLU A 488 2.63 44.72 -29.96
C GLU A 488 2.87 43.80 -28.74
N LEU A 489 2.07 42.74 -28.62
CA LEU A 489 2.09 41.86 -27.45
C LEU A 489 3.46 41.19 -27.25
N GLU A 490 4.13 40.82 -28.34
CA GLU A 490 5.45 40.18 -28.33
C GLU A 490 6.55 41.11 -27.77
N ASP A 491 6.47 42.40 -28.08
CA ASP A 491 7.42 43.40 -27.58
C ASP A 491 7.18 43.67 -26.09
N LEU A 492 5.91 43.75 -25.68
CA LEU A 492 5.54 43.86 -24.27
C LEU A 492 5.99 42.63 -23.46
N GLU A 493 5.81 41.43 -24.00
CA GLU A 493 6.25 40.18 -23.38
C GLU A 493 7.76 40.16 -23.19
N ARG A 494 8.52 40.55 -24.23
CA ARG A 494 9.99 40.63 -24.18
C ARG A 494 10.44 41.58 -23.07
N TYR A 495 9.86 42.78 -23.00
CA TYR A 495 10.16 43.76 -21.96
C TYR A 495 9.87 43.23 -20.55
N ILE A 496 8.73 42.57 -20.36
CA ILE A 496 8.37 41.96 -19.06
C ILE A 496 9.34 40.84 -18.69
N ARG A 497 9.66 39.93 -19.61
CA ARG A 497 10.59 38.81 -19.37
C ARG A 497 11.98 39.30 -18.99
N GLU A 498 12.51 40.29 -19.71
CA GLU A 498 13.81 40.89 -19.40
C GLU A 498 13.84 41.51 -17.99
N LYS A 499 12.80 42.26 -17.62
CA LYS A 499 12.68 42.86 -16.28
C LYS A 499 12.55 41.81 -15.18
N VAL A 500 11.73 40.79 -15.37
CA VAL A 500 11.55 39.70 -14.40
C VAL A 500 12.85 38.93 -14.18
N SER A 501 13.60 38.62 -15.26
CA SER A 501 14.92 37.99 -15.17
C SER A 501 15.92 38.85 -14.39
N ARG A 502 15.98 40.16 -14.69
CA ARG A 502 16.86 41.09 -13.99
C ARG A 502 16.55 41.17 -12.48
N VAL A 503 15.27 41.19 -12.11
CA VAL A 503 14.85 41.19 -10.70
C VAL A 503 15.27 39.89 -9.99
N LYS A 504 15.19 38.74 -10.68
CA LYS A 504 15.64 37.44 -10.17
C LYS A 504 17.16 37.40 -9.95
N GLU A 505 17.95 37.95 -10.87
CA GLU A 505 19.42 38.00 -10.75
C GLU A 505 19.89 38.89 -9.59
N ILE A 506 19.24 40.04 -9.37
CA ILE A 506 19.60 40.98 -8.30
C ILE A 506 19.13 40.47 -6.92
N GLY A 507 18.15 39.56 -6.88
CA GLY A 507 17.64 38.96 -5.64
C GLY A 507 16.77 39.90 -4.80
N VAL A 508 16.18 40.95 -5.41
CA VAL A 508 15.31 41.91 -4.72
C VAL A 508 13.84 41.49 -4.90
N PRO A 509 13.11 41.09 -3.85
CA PRO A 509 11.81 40.44 -3.98
C PRO A 509 10.61 41.38 -4.24
N ARG A 510 10.85 42.62 -4.70
CA ARG A 510 9.79 43.64 -4.79
C ARG A 510 9.64 44.24 -6.20
N PHE A 511 8.58 43.81 -6.88
CA PHE A 511 8.06 44.54 -8.04
C PHE A 511 7.35 45.83 -7.59
N THR A 512 7.62 46.92 -8.30
CA THR A 512 6.96 48.22 -8.14
C THR A 512 5.47 48.14 -8.49
N THR A 513 4.68 49.08 -7.99
CA THR A 513 3.23 49.16 -8.30
C THR A 513 2.99 49.35 -9.80
N GLN A 514 3.85 50.12 -10.44
CA GLN A 514 3.86 50.41 -11.87
C GLN A 514 4.11 49.13 -12.69
N PHE A 515 5.14 48.36 -12.34
CA PHE A 515 5.43 47.10 -13.01
C PHE A 515 4.34 46.04 -12.78
N ARG A 516 3.79 45.98 -11.57
CA ARG A 516 2.64 45.10 -11.27
C ARG A 516 1.40 45.43 -12.12
N ARG A 517 1.18 46.70 -12.42
CA ARG A 517 0.12 47.12 -13.36
C ARG A 517 0.40 46.59 -14.76
N LEU A 518 1.65 46.67 -15.24
CA LEU A 518 2.05 46.09 -16.52
C LEU A 518 1.87 44.58 -16.60
N LEU A 519 2.26 43.84 -15.56
CA LEU A 519 2.06 42.38 -15.48
C LEU A 519 0.58 42.01 -15.65
N LEU A 520 -0.31 42.73 -14.97
CA LEU A 520 -1.75 42.52 -15.08
C LEU A 520 -2.29 42.97 -16.44
N SER A 521 -1.84 44.09 -16.99
CA SER A 521 -2.25 44.52 -18.34
C SER A 521 -1.87 43.49 -19.40
N TYR A 522 -0.65 42.94 -19.32
CA TYR A 522 -0.19 41.86 -20.18
C TYR A 522 -1.04 40.60 -20.02
N ASP A 523 -1.36 40.21 -18.79
CA ASP A 523 -2.25 39.08 -18.49
C ASP A 523 -3.62 39.24 -19.13
N ILE A 524 -4.24 40.42 -19.01
CA ILE A 524 -5.53 40.74 -19.63
C ILE A 524 -5.41 40.67 -21.15
N LEU A 525 -4.38 41.25 -21.76
CA LEU A 525 -4.22 41.21 -23.22
C LEU A 525 -4.02 39.79 -23.75
N LYS A 526 -3.24 38.96 -23.03
CA LYS A 526 -2.95 37.57 -23.41
C LYS A 526 -4.15 36.65 -23.22
N ASN A 527 -4.90 36.80 -22.11
CA ASN A 527 -5.86 35.78 -21.66
C ASN A 527 -7.35 36.23 -21.67
N LYS A 528 -7.69 37.51 -21.90
CA LYS A 528 -9.10 38.00 -21.78
C LYS A 528 -10.07 37.43 -22.81
N LYS A 529 -9.61 37.03 -24.01
CA LYS A 529 -10.51 36.53 -25.08
C LYS A 529 -11.19 35.20 -24.74
N GLU A 530 -10.70 34.47 -23.75
CA GLU A 530 -11.14 33.10 -23.46
C GLU A 530 -11.93 32.97 -22.15
N VAL A 531 -11.97 34.02 -21.30
CA VAL A 531 -12.69 34.01 -20.02
C VAL A 531 -14.11 34.55 -20.22
N SER A 532 -15.05 33.68 -20.58
CA SER A 532 -16.48 34.07 -20.66
C SER A 532 -17.03 34.37 -19.26
N VAL A 533 -17.56 35.58 -19.06
CA VAL A 533 -18.13 36.07 -17.79
C VAL A 533 -19.36 35.25 -17.33
N GLU A 534 -19.92 34.40 -18.20
CA GLU A 534 -21.09 33.58 -17.92
C GLU A 534 -20.82 32.38 -16.99
N SER A 535 -19.56 31.96 -16.78
CA SER A 535 -19.24 30.89 -15.82
C SER A 535 -19.19 31.35 -14.35
N ALA A 536 -19.37 32.65 -14.09
CA ALA A 536 -19.29 33.25 -12.75
C ALA A 536 -20.62 33.84 -12.24
N ALA A 537 -21.76 33.56 -12.90
CA ALA A 537 -23.08 34.00 -12.45
C ALA A 537 -23.72 33.00 -11.48
N ILE A 538 -23.88 33.40 -10.21
CA ILE A 538 -24.72 32.68 -9.25
C ILE A 538 -26.19 32.94 -9.62
N PRO A 539 -27.07 31.92 -9.69
CA PRO A 539 -28.51 32.16 -9.78
C PRO A 539 -28.98 32.81 -8.48
N VAL A 540 -29.53 34.02 -8.59
CA VAL A 540 -30.21 34.70 -7.49
C VAL A 540 -31.38 33.83 -7.04
N LYS A 541 -31.33 33.36 -5.78
CA LYS A 541 -32.50 33.15 -4.93
C LYS A 541 -32.14 33.27 -3.45
#